data_AF-A0ABC8QSE3-F1
#
_entry.id   AF-A0ABC8QSE3-F1
#
_cell.length_a   1.000
_cell.length_b   1.000
_cell.length_c   1.000
_cell.angle_alpha   90.00
_cell.angle_beta   90.00
_cell.angle_gamma   90.00
#
_symmetry.space_group_name_H-M   'P 1'
#
loop_
_entity.id
_entity.type
_entity.pdbx_description
1 polymer ?
#
loop_
_entity_poly.entity_id
_entity_poly.type
_entity_poly.pdbx_seq_one_letter_code
_entity_poly.pdbx_strand_id
1 'polypeptide(L)'
;MKMQACSTSFYLLLFFLLLVTIISSSEVQSCKPSGKIKGKKLPHGHATLRTTLSVATNAVLTINSFEKGGDGGAESECDNKYHSDDTPVVVLSTG
;
A
#
# COMPACT_ATOMS: atom_id res chain seq x y z
N MET A 1 4.31 -9.11 -53.91
CA MET A 1 5.04 -9.05 -52.63
C MET A 1 4.03 -8.74 -51.52
N LYS A 2 3.83 -9.64 -50.54
CA LYS A 2 2.95 -9.44 -49.37
C LYS A 2 3.75 -9.72 -48.10
N MET A 3 4.77 -8.92 -47.81
CA MET A 3 5.60 -9.06 -46.61
C MET A 3 5.27 -8.00 -45.53
N GLN A 4 4.39 -7.05 -45.83
CA GLN A 4 4.09 -5.91 -44.95
C GLN A 4 3.17 -6.28 -43.77
N ALA A 5 2.17 -7.15 -43.99
CA ALA A 5 1.19 -7.53 -42.96
C ALA A 5 1.76 -8.45 -41.86
N CYS A 6 2.78 -9.24 -42.21
CA CYS A 6 3.45 -10.12 -41.24
C CYS A 6 4.28 -9.30 -40.23
N SER A 7 4.91 -8.23 -40.70
CA SER A 7 5.77 -7.37 -39.88
C SER A 7 4.96 -6.55 -38.88
N THR A 8 3.88 -5.89 -39.30
CA THR A 8 3.02 -5.10 -38.38
C THR A 8 2.31 -5.97 -37.36
N SER A 9 1.83 -7.15 -37.76
CA SER A 9 1.22 -8.10 -36.83
C SER A 9 2.19 -8.57 -35.75
N PHE A 10 3.48 -8.72 -36.11
CA PHE A 10 4.52 -9.11 -35.16
C PHE A 10 4.82 -8.00 -34.14
N TYR A 11 4.92 -6.74 -34.58
CA TYR A 11 5.09 -5.60 -33.68
C TYR A 11 3.89 -5.40 -32.74
N LEU A 12 2.66 -5.60 -33.25
CA LEU A 12 1.44 -5.53 -32.43
C LEU A 12 1.41 -6.65 -31.37
N LEU A 13 1.81 -7.87 -31.74
CA LEU A 13 1.91 -8.99 -30.80
C LEU A 13 2.95 -8.71 -29.71
N LEU A 14 4.14 -8.23 -30.09
CA LEU A 14 5.21 -7.87 -29.15
C LEU A 14 4.78 -6.76 -28.18
N PHE A 15 4.11 -5.72 -28.68
CA PHE A 15 3.59 -4.64 -27.87
C PHE A 15 2.54 -5.14 -26.86
N PHE A 16 1.65 -6.03 -27.30
CA PHE A 16 0.64 -6.62 -26.43
C PHE A 16 1.28 -7.48 -25.31
N LEU A 17 2.28 -8.29 -25.65
CA LEU A 17 3.04 -9.07 -24.67
C LEU A 17 3.76 -8.18 -23.65
N LEU A 18 4.35 -7.07 -24.10
CA LEU A 18 4.99 -6.07 -23.23
C LEU A 18 3.98 -5.39 -22.29
N LEU A 19 2.78 -5.05 -22.78
CA LEU A 19 1.74 -4.48 -21.93
C LEU A 19 1.28 -5.46 -20.85
N VAL A 20 1.10 -6.74 -21.19
CA VAL A 20 0.69 -7.78 -20.24
C VAL A 20 1.74 -7.97 -19.14
N THR A 21 3.03 -7.93 -19.47
CA THR A 21 4.10 -8.04 -18.45
C THR A 21 4.14 -6.83 -17.53
N ILE A 22 3.91 -5.62 -18.05
CA ILE A 22 3.86 -4.38 -17.24
C ILE A 22 2.63 -4.36 -16.31
N ILE A 23 1.48 -4.85 -16.76
CA ILE A 23 0.25 -4.87 -15.94
C ILE A 23 0.36 -5.95 -14.83
N SER A 24 1.13 -7.01 -15.06
CA SER A 24 1.29 -8.10 -14.09
C SER A 24 2.22 -7.75 -12.91
N SER A 25 2.96 -6.64 -12.97
CA SER A 25 3.85 -6.21 -11.87
C SER A 25 3.13 -5.43 -10.76
N SER A 26 1.80 -5.38 -10.76
CA SER A 26 1.03 -4.84 -9.63
C SER A 26 0.92 -5.88 -8.51
N GLU A 27 2.05 -6.22 -7.91
CA GLU A 27 2.02 -6.75 -6.55
C GLU A 27 1.55 -5.58 -5.67
N VAL A 28 0.23 -5.43 -5.49
CA VAL A 28 -0.29 -4.64 -4.39
C VAL A 28 0.22 -5.35 -3.16
N GLN A 29 1.31 -4.85 -2.57
CA GLN A 29 1.88 -5.43 -1.35
C GLN A 29 0.84 -5.28 -0.24
N SER A 30 -0.01 -6.30 -0.14
CA SER A 30 -0.88 -6.51 1.00
C SER A 30 0.03 -7.02 2.10
N CYS A 31 0.51 -6.09 2.91
CA CYS A 31 1.23 -6.43 4.11
C CYS A 31 0.22 -6.99 5.11
N LYS A 32 0.61 -8.05 5.80
CA LYS A 32 -0.08 -8.45 7.02
C LYS A 32 0.21 -7.39 8.12
N PRO A 33 -0.56 -7.36 9.21
CA PRO A 33 -0.35 -6.43 10.32
C PRO A 33 0.65 -6.96 11.34
N SER A 34 1.70 -6.17 11.61
CA SER A 34 2.75 -6.52 12.58
C SER A 34 2.21 -6.42 14.01
N GLY A 35 1.84 -7.56 14.59
CA GLY A 35 1.56 -7.67 16.02
C GLY A 35 0.26 -7.02 16.51
N LYS A 36 0.12 -6.92 17.84
CA LYS A 36 -1.05 -6.36 18.53
C LYS A 36 -0.65 -5.08 19.25
N ILE A 37 -1.04 -3.93 18.70
CA ILE A 37 -0.90 -2.62 19.35
C ILE A 37 -1.94 -2.47 20.48
N LYS A 38 -1.49 -2.08 21.67
CA LYS A 38 -2.36 -1.81 22.82
C LYS A 38 -2.84 -0.35 22.74
N GLY A 39 -3.99 -0.13 22.13
CA GLY A 39 -4.56 1.22 22.00
C GLY A 39 -4.80 1.89 23.35
N LYS A 40 -4.32 3.13 23.51
CA LYS A 40 -4.79 4.04 24.57
C LYS A 40 -5.94 4.86 23.99
N LYS A 41 -7.10 4.82 24.65
CA LYS A 41 -8.28 5.59 24.23
C LYS A 41 -8.02 7.08 24.49
N LEU A 42 -7.96 7.89 23.43
CA LEU A 42 -7.96 9.34 23.52
C LEU A 42 -9.37 9.86 23.91
N PRO A 43 -9.46 10.97 24.65
CA PRO A 43 -10.74 11.64 24.86
C PRO A 43 -11.17 12.31 23.55
N HIS A 44 -12.13 11.66 22.88
CA HIS A 44 -12.98 12.18 21.80
C HIS A 44 -12.34 13.08 20.73
N GLY A 45 -12.03 12.50 19.58
CA GLY A 45 -11.75 13.25 18.34
C GLY A 45 -11.89 12.34 17.12
N HIS A 46 -13.03 12.42 16.43
CA HIS A 46 -13.22 11.78 15.12
C HIS A 46 -12.30 12.47 14.10
N ALA A 47 -11.38 11.73 13.50
CA ALA A 47 -10.61 12.21 12.35
C ALA A 47 -11.04 11.43 11.10
N THR A 48 -11.56 12.13 10.10
CA THR A 48 -11.96 11.53 8.82
C THR A 48 -10.76 11.45 7.89
N LEU A 49 -10.29 10.23 7.59
CA LEU A 49 -9.26 10.00 6.56
C LEU A 49 -9.91 10.10 5.17
N ARG A 50 -9.50 11.06 4.35
CA ARG A 50 -9.95 11.19 2.96
C ARG A 50 -8.98 10.49 2.02
N THR A 51 -9.30 9.27 1.58
CA THR A 51 -8.59 8.60 0.49
C THR A 51 -9.27 8.90 -0.85
N THR A 52 -8.53 8.90 -1.96
CA THR A 52 -9.01 9.24 -3.32
C THR A 52 -9.91 8.17 -3.97
N LEU A 53 -10.51 7.27 -3.18
CA LEU A 53 -11.72 6.54 -3.54
C LEU A 53 -12.89 7.29 -2.89
N SER A 54 -13.88 7.68 -3.68
CA SER A 54 -14.96 8.65 -3.41
C SER A 54 -15.86 8.46 -2.16
N VAL A 55 -15.48 7.65 -1.16
CA VAL A 55 -16.25 7.44 0.07
C VAL A 55 -15.36 7.79 1.26
N ALA A 56 -15.78 8.80 2.03
CA ALA A 56 -15.18 9.08 3.33
C ALA A 56 -15.46 7.88 4.25
N THR A 57 -14.40 7.19 4.67
CA THR A 57 -14.51 6.09 5.64
C THR A 57 -14.41 6.69 7.05
N ASN A 58 -15.39 6.39 7.90
CA ASN A 58 -15.29 6.70 9.32
C ASN A 58 -14.29 5.74 9.96
N ALA A 59 -13.25 6.29 10.58
CA ALA A 59 -12.20 5.54 11.24
C ALA A 59 -11.87 6.17 12.60
N VAL A 60 -11.33 5.36 13.51
CA VAL A 60 -10.73 5.85 14.75
C VAL A 60 -9.23 5.98 14.51
N LEU A 61 -8.73 7.22 14.51
CA LEU A 61 -7.30 7.48 14.43
C LEU A 61 -6.67 7.29 15.82
N THR A 62 -5.65 6.44 15.88
CA THR A 62 -4.81 6.25 17.07
C THR A 62 -3.39 6.68 16.74
N ILE A 63 -2.74 7.42 17.63
CA ILE A 63 -1.34 7.83 17.47
C ILE A 63 -0.43 6.72 17.98
N ASN A 64 0.61 6.40 17.22
CA ASN A 64 1.59 5.36 17.53
C ASN A 64 2.97 5.80 17.04
N SER A 65 4.02 5.50 17.82
CA SER A 65 5.40 5.64 17.35
C SER A 65 5.89 4.36 16.66
N PHE A 66 6.50 4.52 15.49
CA PHE A 66 7.08 3.43 14.69
C PHE A 66 8.61 3.36 14.80
N GLU A 67 9.18 4.13 15.73
CA GLU A 67 10.61 4.12 16.00
C GLU A 67 11.02 2.88 16.79
N LYS A 68 12.33 2.60 16.76
CA LYS A 68 12.90 1.49 17.53
C LYS A 68 12.73 1.74 19.03
N GLY A 69 12.04 0.83 19.71
CA GLY A 69 11.72 0.97 21.13
C GLY A 69 10.51 1.88 21.42
N GLY A 70 9.82 2.36 20.38
CA GLY A 70 8.54 3.03 20.48
C GLY A 70 7.37 2.06 20.71
N ASP A 71 6.15 2.56 20.53
CA ASP A 71 4.91 1.82 20.81
C ASP A 71 4.65 0.66 19.82
N GLY A 72 5.17 0.74 18.59
CA GLY A 72 5.01 -0.27 17.55
C GLY A 72 5.69 -1.62 17.85
N GLY A 73 6.62 -1.64 18.81
CA GLY A 73 7.33 -2.85 19.21
C GLY A 73 8.31 -3.36 18.15
N ALA A 74 7.81 -4.15 17.20
CA ALA A 74 8.60 -4.73 16.11
C ALA A 74 8.66 -3.81 14.88
N GLU A 75 9.51 -4.16 13.92
CA GLU A 75 9.56 -3.50 12.61
C GLU A 75 8.22 -3.62 11.86
N SER A 76 7.94 -2.64 11.00
CA SER A 76 6.75 -2.61 10.15
C SER A 76 6.74 -3.82 9.21
N GLU A 77 5.62 -4.56 9.17
CA GLU A 77 5.53 -5.81 8.40
C GLU A 77 5.62 -5.60 6.88
N CYS A 78 5.28 -4.41 6.37
CA CYS A 78 5.39 -4.10 4.95
C CYS A 78 6.82 -4.09 4.42
N ASP A 79 7.77 -3.59 5.20
CA ASP A 79 9.11 -3.29 4.73
C ASP A 79 10.23 -3.72 5.69
N ASN A 80 9.89 -4.33 6.81
CA ASN A 80 10.79 -4.78 7.87
C ASN A 80 11.74 -3.66 8.31
N LYS A 81 11.16 -2.48 8.58
CA LYS A 81 11.90 -1.32 9.08
C LYS A 81 11.16 -0.62 10.21
N TYR A 82 11.92 0.08 11.04
CA TYR A 82 11.42 1.14 11.90
C TYR A 82 11.33 2.44 11.09
N HIS A 83 10.36 3.28 11.41
CA HIS A 83 10.12 4.56 10.75
C HIS A 83 10.18 5.66 11.79
N SER A 84 10.76 6.81 11.42
CA SER A 84 10.77 7.98 12.31
C SER A 84 9.36 8.52 12.50
N ASP A 85 9.08 9.10 13.67
CA ASP A 85 7.78 9.75 13.95
C ASP A 85 7.49 10.94 13.02
N ASP A 86 8.52 11.50 12.37
CA ASP A 86 8.37 12.53 11.34
C ASP A 86 7.96 11.97 9.97
N THR A 87 8.01 10.65 9.78
CA THR A 87 7.63 9.99 8.53
C THR A 87 6.13 9.67 8.56
N PRO A 88 5.33 10.13 7.59
CA PRO A 88 3.89 9.88 7.59
C PRO A 88 3.59 8.43 7.19
N VAL A 89 3.50 7.55 8.18
CA VAL A 89 3.12 6.14 8.02
C VAL A 89 1.91 5.81 8.88
N VAL A 90 1.11 4.84 8.44
CA VAL A 90 -0.10 4.37 9.16
C VAL A 90 -0.16 2.86 9.16
N VAL A 91 -0.81 2.29 10.18
CA VAL A 91 -1.24 0.89 10.17
C VAL A 91 -2.75 0.83 10.06
N LEU A 92 -3.26 -0.08 9.24
CA LEU A 92 -4.69 -0.34 9.11
C LEU A 92 -5.06 -1.57 9.93
N SER A 93 -6.24 -1.53 10.55
CA SER A 93 -6.82 -2.73 11.16
C SER A 93 -7.04 -3.80 10.08
N THR A 94 -6.94 -5.07 10.47
CA THR A 94 -7.41 -6.17 9.62
C THR A 94 -8.89 -6.01 9.34
N GLY A 95 -9.29 -6.25 8.08
CA GLY A 95 -10.69 -6.38 7.69
C GLY A 95 -11.35 -7.66 8.21
#